data_AF-A0A090DTL4-F1
#
_entry.id   AF-A0A090DTL4-F1
#
_cell.length_a   1.000
_cell.length_b   1.000
_cell.length_c   1.000
_cell.angle_alpha   90.00
_cell.angle_beta   90.00
_cell.angle_gamma   90.00
#
_symmetry.space_group_name_H-M   'P 1'
#
loop_
_entity.id
_entity.type
_entity.pdbx_description
1 polymer ?
#
loop_
_entity_poly.entity_id
_entity_poly.type
_entity_poly.pdbx_seq_one_letter_code
_entity_poly.pdbx_strand_id
1 'polypeptide(L)'
;MPITEVPTEIELLYQIKPCADEHSAQVADRPPLPCAYFRKWGIWHSFDYEPDAPMMHHEIGLKSAYVGRRPLVAEALSGCRKAPIMAVGINPNLPGWNRPNSVNPLFDEVQEFAHYFRYRANAKLDIPLADYERFGGDAKDPPLSTAELAVPMDADGHRTIPLEPRPVPMYQGYEALLADMAEAMDWNDAKPVVGEDLSYGNMIGCPSAKWLLKPYAQDPRMPPMARTEMEGIVVECFVKRQYFLRQLAHSMPAVLLVISQATTDAFLEQMNGNFSLGAPKVGETVEALVDREIRLKFGDTEHEARVIFSPHITGNPHGFKVFRPKVLAQLIDEAKRGGIAFNKVTGRLSRTKGPCTLCPTMAIGACEYAGELQPHAITTMADATLADVSLARSQKQFELGIVRAFLERNAAAKAAPSASSLSTTEAANDGWVLAAEHEQSS
;
A
#
# COMPACT_ATOMS: atom_id res chain seq x y z
N MET A 1 -23.38 -1.76 6.57
CA MET A 1 -23.31 -3.19 6.18
C MET A 1 -23.43 -4.04 7.42
N PRO A 2 -24.14 -5.19 7.38
CA PRO A 2 -24.12 -6.14 8.48
C PRO A 2 -22.67 -6.57 8.75
N ILE A 3 -22.30 -6.72 10.01
CA ILE A 3 -20.95 -7.12 10.40
C ILE A 3 -20.85 -8.63 10.21
N THR A 4 -20.02 -9.04 9.25
CA THR A 4 -19.76 -10.46 8.95
C THR A 4 -18.72 -11.04 9.90
N GLU A 5 -18.64 -12.37 9.96
CA GLU A 5 -17.59 -13.12 10.69
C GLU A 5 -16.26 -13.16 9.91
N VAL A 6 -16.23 -12.62 8.68
CA VAL A 6 -15.02 -12.61 7.85
C VAL A 6 -14.08 -11.48 8.34
N PRO A 7 -12.82 -11.80 8.70
CA PRO A 7 -11.82 -10.82 9.09
C PRO A 7 -11.68 -9.67 8.09
N THR A 8 -11.44 -8.46 8.58
CA THR A 8 -11.41 -7.24 7.77
C THR A 8 -10.43 -7.33 6.61
N GLU A 9 -9.25 -7.90 6.86
CA GLU A 9 -8.19 -8.07 5.89
C GLU A 9 -8.57 -9.05 4.78
N ILE A 10 -9.28 -10.12 5.09
CA ILE A 10 -9.73 -11.12 4.10
C ILE A 10 -10.88 -10.56 3.27
N GLU A 11 -11.88 -9.97 3.92
CA GLU A 11 -13.00 -9.33 3.21
C GLU A 11 -12.49 -8.26 2.25
N LEU A 12 -11.45 -7.52 2.64
CA LEU A 12 -10.87 -6.50 1.78
C LEU A 12 -10.20 -7.11 0.54
N LEU A 13 -9.52 -8.26 0.64
CA LEU A 13 -8.95 -8.94 -0.53
C LEU A 13 -10.03 -9.35 -1.54
N TYR A 14 -11.15 -9.91 -1.06
CA TYR A 14 -12.31 -10.24 -1.90
C TYR A 14 -12.96 -9.01 -2.55
N GLN A 15 -12.82 -7.81 -1.96
CA GLN A 15 -13.31 -6.57 -2.54
C GLN A 15 -12.33 -5.92 -3.52
N ILE A 16 -11.02 -6.07 -3.30
CA ILE A 16 -9.99 -5.43 -4.13
C ILE A 16 -9.70 -6.25 -5.39
N LYS A 17 -9.55 -7.58 -5.28
CA LYS A 17 -9.22 -8.45 -6.42
C LYS A 17 -10.13 -8.18 -7.64
N PRO A 18 -11.47 -8.18 -7.52
CA PRO A 18 -12.35 -7.96 -8.66
C PRO A 18 -12.44 -6.48 -9.09
N CYS A 19 -11.84 -5.55 -8.34
CA CYS A 19 -11.94 -4.11 -8.61
C CYS A 19 -11.40 -3.76 -10.00
N ALA A 20 -10.33 -4.42 -10.46
CA ALA A 20 -9.80 -4.27 -11.82
C ALA A 20 -10.79 -4.70 -12.91
N ASP A 21 -11.55 -5.77 -12.69
CA ASP A 21 -12.55 -6.30 -13.62
C ASP A 21 -13.84 -5.47 -13.60
N GLU A 22 -14.31 -5.05 -12.41
CA GLU A 22 -15.43 -4.12 -12.23
C GLU A 22 -15.17 -2.78 -12.92
N HIS A 23 -13.91 -2.34 -12.92
CA HIS A 23 -13.49 -1.16 -13.66
C HIS A 23 -13.39 -1.39 -15.14
N SER A 24 -13.28 -2.63 -15.64
CA SER A 24 -13.03 -3.06 -17.04
C SER A 24 -14.30 -3.53 -17.79
N ALA A 25 -15.33 -3.96 -17.07
CA ALA A 25 -16.63 -4.29 -17.66
C ALA A 25 -17.47 -3.02 -17.91
N GLN A 26 -18.04 -2.86 -19.10
CA GLN A 26 -19.23 -2.03 -19.26
C GLN A 26 -20.39 -2.84 -18.70
N VAL A 27 -20.87 -2.49 -17.51
CA VAL A 27 -22.12 -3.05 -17.00
C VAL A 27 -23.25 -2.30 -17.69
N ALA A 28 -24.08 -3.03 -18.44
CA ALA A 28 -25.28 -2.46 -19.07
C ALA A 28 -26.10 -1.66 -18.02
N ASP A 29 -26.55 -0.48 -18.41
CA ASP A 29 -27.37 0.42 -17.58
C ASP A 29 -26.69 0.99 -16.32
N ARG A 30 -25.36 0.96 -16.23
CA ARG A 30 -24.60 1.69 -15.19
C ARG A 30 -23.56 2.61 -15.80
N PRO A 31 -23.42 3.86 -15.30
CA PRO A 31 -22.29 4.69 -15.70
C PRO A 31 -20.98 4.02 -15.29
N PRO A 32 -19.89 4.20 -16.05
CA PRO A 32 -18.57 3.72 -15.66
C PRO A 32 -18.20 4.23 -14.26
N LEU A 33 -17.60 3.37 -13.45
CA LEU A 33 -17.01 3.81 -12.18
C LEU A 33 -15.94 4.88 -12.46
N PRO A 34 -15.78 5.90 -11.61
CA PRO A 34 -14.71 6.91 -11.78
C PRO A 34 -13.32 6.30 -11.94
N CYS A 35 -13.07 5.18 -11.26
CA CYS A 35 -11.84 4.40 -11.38
C CYS A 35 -11.61 3.74 -12.76
N ALA A 36 -12.58 3.77 -13.68
CA ALA A 36 -12.36 3.37 -15.08
C ALA A 36 -11.26 4.22 -15.76
N TYR A 37 -10.92 5.39 -15.19
CA TYR A 37 -9.70 6.14 -15.51
C TYR A 37 -8.47 5.23 -15.61
N PHE A 38 -8.32 4.25 -14.71
CA PHE A 38 -7.12 3.43 -14.67
C PHE A 38 -6.92 2.57 -15.92
N ARG A 39 -7.98 2.32 -16.72
CA ARG A 39 -7.85 1.67 -18.04
C ARG A 39 -7.00 2.48 -19.03
N LYS A 40 -6.93 3.81 -18.88
CA LYS A 40 -6.13 4.67 -19.76
C LYS A 40 -4.63 4.36 -19.65
N TRP A 41 -4.20 3.75 -18.53
CA TRP A 41 -2.83 3.27 -18.34
C TRP A 41 -2.52 1.96 -19.06
N GLY A 42 -3.52 1.37 -19.73
CA GLY A 42 -3.34 0.29 -20.69
C GLY A 42 -3.28 -1.12 -20.11
N ILE A 43 -2.86 -2.06 -20.96
CA ILE A 43 -2.71 -3.48 -20.65
C ILE A 43 -1.24 -3.87 -20.73
N TRP A 44 -0.81 -4.76 -19.85
CA TRP A 44 0.61 -5.06 -19.65
C TRP A 44 0.88 -6.55 -19.69
N HIS A 45 2.10 -6.93 -20.09
CA HIS A 45 2.53 -8.31 -20.04
C HIS A 45 2.30 -8.88 -18.65
N SER A 46 1.60 -10.00 -18.63
CA SER A 46 1.13 -10.62 -17.41
C SER A 46 1.45 -12.09 -17.40
N PHE A 47 1.64 -12.61 -16.20
CA PHE A 47 1.88 -14.01 -15.96
C PHE A 47 0.79 -14.56 -15.05
N ASP A 48 0.46 -15.82 -15.24
CA ASP A 48 -0.35 -16.55 -14.31
C ASP A 48 0.45 -16.83 -13.06
N TYR A 49 -0.07 -16.40 -11.91
CA TYR A 49 0.54 -16.73 -10.63
C TYR A 49 0.04 -18.11 -10.18
N GLU A 50 0.41 -19.12 -10.94
CA GLU A 50 0.27 -20.52 -10.52
C GLU A 50 1.47 -20.88 -9.65
N PRO A 51 1.28 -21.12 -8.36
CA PRO A 51 2.32 -21.76 -7.59
C PRO A 51 2.31 -23.22 -8.05
N ASP A 52 3.35 -23.66 -8.79
CA ASP A 52 3.60 -25.07 -9.15
C ASP A 52 3.61 -26.02 -7.91
N ALA A 53 3.47 -25.48 -6.69
CA ALA A 53 3.43 -26.14 -5.39
C ALA A 53 2.30 -25.56 -4.49
N PRO A 54 1.90 -26.25 -3.42
CA PRO A 54 0.99 -25.67 -2.42
C PRO A 54 1.49 -24.29 -1.95
N MET A 55 0.58 -23.32 -1.75
CA MET A 55 0.86 -21.94 -1.29
C MET A 55 1.39 -21.86 0.16
N MET A 56 2.10 -22.88 0.63
CA MET A 56 2.62 -22.99 1.98
C MET A 56 4.03 -22.40 2.14
N HIS A 57 4.66 -21.97 1.04
CA HIS A 57 6.02 -21.44 1.03
C HIS A 57 6.02 -19.91 1.13
N HIS A 58 7.04 -19.34 1.79
CA HIS A 58 7.19 -17.89 2.01
C HIS A 58 7.86 -17.15 0.84
N GLU A 59 7.70 -17.65 -0.38
CA GLU A 59 8.39 -17.16 -1.58
C GLU A 59 7.44 -17.09 -2.77
N ILE A 60 7.66 -16.12 -3.64
CA ILE A 60 6.94 -15.99 -4.92
C ILE A 60 7.66 -16.86 -5.95
N GLY A 61 6.93 -17.82 -6.55
CA GLY A 61 7.45 -18.63 -7.64
C GLY A 61 7.88 -17.75 -8.83
N LEU A 62 9.11 -17.95 -9.32
CA LEU A 62 9.70 -17.18 -10.42
C LEU A 62 9.51 -17.84 -11.80
N LYS A 63 9.01 -19.08 -11.83
CA LYS A 63 8.55 -19.73 -13.06
C LYS A 63 7.05 -19.48 -13.17
N SER A 64 6.58 -19.00 -14.31
CA SER A 64 5.16 -18.67 -14.51
C SER A 64 4.73 -18.85 -15.95
N ALA A 65 3.42 -19.00 -16.15
CA ALA A 65 2.80 -19.10 -17.47
C ALA A 65 2.51 -17.69 -18.02
N TYR A 66 3.03 -17.35 -19.19
CA TYR A 66 2.72 -16.10 -19.86
C TYR A 66 1.28 -16.12 -20.40
N VAL A 67 0.43 -15.23 -19.88
CA VAL A 67 -1.01 -15.16 -20.19
C VAL A 67 -1.37 -14.01 -21.12
N GLY A 68 -0.38 -13.42 -21.78
CA GLY A 68 -0.57 -12.32 -22.71
C GLY A 68 -0.53 -10.95 -22.02
N ARG A 69 -1.28 -9.99 -22.57
CA ARG A 69 -1.42 -8.66 -21.97
C ARG A 69 -2.75 -8.54 -21.24
N ARG A 70 -2.73 -8.14 -19.97
CA ARG A 70 -3.92 -8.03 -19.12
C ARG A 70 -4.02 -6.65 -18.47
N PRO A 71 -5.23 -6.23 -18.07
CA PRO A 71 -5.40 -5.06 -17.20
C PRO A 71 -4.59 -5.22 -15.92
N LEU A 72 -4.18 -4.09 -15.36
CA LEU A 72 -3.46 -4.09 -14.10
C LEU A 72 -4.37 -4.47 -12.93
N VAL A 73 -3.90 -5.36 -12.08
CA VAL A 73 -4.57 -5.71 -10.82
C VAL A 73 -4.38 -4.61 -9.78
N ALA A 74 -5.42 -4.34 -8.98
CA ALA A 74 -5.29 -3.47 -7.83
C ALA A 74 -4.38 -4.13 -6.78
N GLU A 75 -3.56 -3.34 -6.10
CA GLU A 75 -2.65 -3.82 -5.07
C GLU A 75 -3.28 -3.76 -3.69
N ALA A 76 -3.12 -4.82 -2.90
CA ALA A 76 -3.34 -4.79 -1.45
C ALA A 76 -2.06 -4.35 -0.71
N LEU A 77 -2.15 -4.16 0.62
CA LEU A 77 -0.98 -3.98 1.48
C LEU A 77 0.02 -5.09 1.19
N SER A 78 1.30 -4.77 1.23
CA SER A 78 2.39 -5.69 0.97
C SER A 78 3.13 -6.01 2.25
N GLY A 79 3.34 -7.30 2.50
CA GLY A 79 3.98 -7.79 3.73
C GLY A 79 3.04 -8.09 4.89
N CYS A 80 3.63 -8.35 6.05
CA CYS A 80 2.96 -8.67 7.29
C CYS A 80 2.04 -7.52 7.73
N ARG A 81 0.75 -7.83 7.92
CA ARG A 81 -0.26 -6.85 8.37
C ARG A 81 0.03 -6.30 9.77
N LYS A 82 0.82 -7.02 10.57
CA LYS A 82 1.16 -6.62 11.95
C LYS A 82 2.60 -6.14 12.07
N ALA A 83 3.22 -5.75 10.94
CA ALA A 83 4.49 -5.04 10.94
C ALA A 83 4.40 -3.75 11.78
N PRO A 84 5.37 -3.45 12.65
CA PRO A 84 5.35 -2.24 13.46
C PRO A 84 5.56 -0.96 12.65
N ILE A 85 6.13 -1.08 11.46
CA ILE A 85 6.31 0.04 10.53
C ILE A 85 5.45 -0.21 9.28
N MET A 86 4.73 0.82 8.86
CA MET A 86 3.97 0.81 7.61
C MET A 86 4.37 2.02 6.77
N ALA A 87 4.84 1.77 5.55
CA ALA A 87 5.06 2.82 4.56
C ALA A 87 3.81 3.03 3.69
N VAL A 88 3.55 4.28 3.32
CA VAL A 88 2.38 4.67 2.53
C VAL A 88 2.79 5.54 1.37
N GLY A 89 2.36 5.12 0.16
CA GLY A 89 2.35 5.93 -1.04
C GLY A 89 0.93 6.34 -1.44
N ILE A 90 0.81 7.16 -2.48
CA ILE A 90 -0.48 7.60 -3.02
C ILE A 90 -1.18 6.48 -3.79
N ASN A 91 -0.48 5.85 -4.73
CA ASN A 91 -0.95 4.71 -5.52
C ASN A 91 0.23 3.80 -5.91
N PRO A 92 -0.01 2.53 -6.26
CA PRO A 92 1.02 1.66 -6.79
C PRO A 92 1.69 2.22 -8.04
N ASN A 93 3.02 2.26 -8.03
CA ASN A 93 3.80 2.60 -9.21
C ASN A 93 3.66 1.52 -10.29
N LEU A 94 3.50 1.94 -11.54
CA LEU A 94 3.44 1.13 -12.76
C LEU A 94 4.82 1.08 -13.46
N PRO A 95 5.68 0.08 -13.18
CA PRO A 95 7.05 0.06 -13.69
C PRO A 95 7.09 -0.13 -15.21
N GLY A 96 6.10 -0.86 -15.74
CA GLY A 96 5.93 -1.13 -17.17
C GLY A 96 6.03 0.11 -18.05
N TRP A 97 5.57 1.27 -17.55
CA TRP A 97 5.57 2.53 -18.29
C TRP A 97 6.95 2.91 -18.85
N ASN A 98 8.00 2.67 -18.07
CA ASN A 98 9.39 2.98 -18.46
C ASN A 98 10.24 1.73 -18.68
N ARG A 99 9.67 0.53 -18.50
CA ARG A 99 10.37 -0.75 -18.55
C ARG A 99 9.43 -1.80 -19.15
N PRO A 100 9.41 -1.94 -20.48
CA PRO A 100 8.37 -2.71 -21.15
C PRO A 100 8.45 -4.22 -20.87
N ASN A 101 9.60 -4.72 -20.40
CA ASN A 101 9.78 -6.10 -19.92
C ASN A 101 9.30 -6.33 -18.47
N SER A 102 8.76 -5.31 -17.76
CA SER A 102 8.14 -5.51 -16.45
C SER A 102 6.84 -6.30 -16.61
N VAL A 103 6.60 -7.25 -15.71
CA VAL A 103 5.37 -8.06 -15.75
C VAL A 103 4.53 -7.88 -14.49
N ASN A 104 3.23 -8.15 -14.65
CA ASN A 104 2.27 -8.10 -13.55
C ASN A 104 1.61 -9.46 -13.37
N PRO A 105 1.30 -9.86 -12.12
CA PRO A 105 0.59 -11.10 -11.89
C PRO A 105 -0.88 -10.96 -12.33
N LEU A 106 -1.41 -12.05 -12.87
CA LEU A 106 -2.83 -12.36 -12.90
C LEU A 106 -3.11 -13.42 -11.83
N PHE A 107 -4.30 -13.39 -11.27
CA PHE A 107 -4.70 -14.31 -10.22
C PHE A 107 -6.09 -14.84 -10.53
N ASP A 108 -6.25 -16.15 -10.53
CA ASP A 108 -7.55 -16.79 -10.66
C ASP A 108 -8.22 -16.83 -9.29
N GLU A 109 -7.47 -17.20 -8.26
CA GLU A 109 -7.98 -17.37 -6.90
C GLU A 109 -7.58 -16.23 -5.96
N VAL A 110 -8.39 -15.97 -4.93
CA VAL A 110 -8.08 -14.92 -3.95
C VAL A 110 -6.91 -15.29 -3.04
N GLN A 111 -6.63 -16.59 -2.89
CA GLN A 111 -5.53 -17.13 -2.12
C GLN A 111 -4.20 -16.80 -2.78
N GLU A 112 -4.12 -16.90 -4.12
CA GLU A 112 -2.97 -16.49 -4.92
C GLU A 112 -2.69 -14.99 -4.76
N PHE A 113 -3.74 -14.17 -4.84
CA PHE A 113 -3.68 -12.74 -4.56
C PHE A 113 -3.17 -12.48 -3.13
N ALA A 114 -3.74 -13.16 -2.13
CA ALA A 114 -3.33 -13.03 -0.73
C ALA A 114 -1.85 -13.41 -0.52
N HIS A 115 -1.43 -14.52 -1.10
CA HIS A 115 -0.07 -15.05 -1.02
C HIS A 115 0.93 -14.08 -1.65
N TYR A 116 0.68 -13.65 -2.89
CA TYR A 116 1.56 -12.72 -3.60
C TYR A 116 1.77 -11.42 -2.81
N PHE A 117 0.69 -10.78 -2.33
CA PHE A 117 0.82 -9.54 -1.56
C PHE A 117 1.35 -9.76 -0.14
N ARG A 118 1.23 -10.96 0.43
CA ARG A 118 1.85 -11.30 1.72
C ARG A 118 3.38 -11.45 1.59
N TYR A 119 3.87 -12.06 0.52
CA TYR A 119 5.27 -12.46 0.38
C TYR A 119 6.07 -11.70 -0.69
N ARG A 120 5.46 -10.74 -1.40
CA ARG A 120 6.23 -9.78 -2.21
C ARG A 120 7.00 -8.84 -1.28
N ALA A 121 8.23 -9.21 -0.97
CA ALA A 121 9.00 -8.53 0.06
C ALA A 121 9.74 -7.32 -0.50
N ASN A 122 10.54 -7.50 -1.57
CA ASN A 122 11.59 -6.56 -1.91
C ASN A 122 11.89 -6.43 -3.42
N ALA A 123 11.09 -7.06 -4.26
CA ALA A 123 11.26 -7.02 -5.70
C ALA A 123 9.91 -6.97 -6.42
N LYS A 124 9.91 -6.40 -7.62
CA LYS A 124 8.90 -6.68 -8.65
C LYS A 124 9.49 -7.69 -9.62
N LEU A 125 8.69 -8.22 -10.54
CA LEU A 125 9.17 -9.23 -11.49
C LEU A 125 9.32 -8.62 -12.89
N ASP A 126 10.40 -9.00 -13.56
CA ASP A 126 10.67 -8.69 -14.96
C ASP A 126 10.82 -10.01 -15.74
N ILE A 127 10.54 -9.97 -17.04
CA ILE A 127 11.07 -10.96 -17.99
C ILE A 127 12.53 -10.59 -18.28
N PRO A 128 13.48 -11.54 -18.26
CA PRO A 128 14.86 -11.29 -18.67
C PRO A 128 14.89 -10.64 -20.07
N LEU A 129 15.61 -9.53 -20.21
CA LEU A 129 15.55 -8.71 -21.42
C LEU A 129 15.84 -9.50 -22.71
N ALA A 130 16.78 -10.45 -22.65
CA ALA A 130 17.12 -11.30 -23.78
C ALA A 130 15.96 -12.20 -24.23
N ASP A 131 15.18 -12.75 -23.28
CA ASP A 131 13.99 -13.55 -23.59
C ASP A 131 12.85 -12.66 -24.09
N TYR A 132 12.67 -11.49 -23.48
CA TYR A 132 11.69 -10.49 -23.94
C TYR A 132 11.90 -10.13 -25.41
N GLU A 133 13.13 -9.76 -25.80
CA GLU A 133 13.49 -9.43 -27.18
C GLU A 133 13.38 -10.63 -28.11
N ARG A 134 13.83 -11.82 -27.66
CA ARG A 134 13.76 -13.07 -28.42
C ARG A 134 12.32 -13.42 -28.80
N PHE A 135 11.36 -13.17 -27.93
CA PHE A 135 9.94 -13.44 -28.19
C PHE A 135 9.20 -12.27 -28.83
N GLY A 136 9.93 -11.29 -29.36
CA GLY A 136 9.38 -10.20 -30.17
C GLY A 136 8.94 -8.97 -29.38
N GLY A 137 9.25 -8.88 -28.09
CA GLY A 137 9.08 -7.67 -27.31
C GLY A 137 10.08 -6.59 -27.73
N ASP A 138 9.67 -5.33 -27.68
CA ASP A 138 10.57 -4.23 -28.01
C ASP A 138 10.45 -3.02 -27.06
N ALA A 139 11.36 -2.06 -27.19
CA ALA A 139 11.37 -0.83 -26.38
C ALA A 139 10.20 0.11 -26.68
N LYS A 140 9.47 -0.13 -27.78
CA LYS A 140 8.35 0.67 -28.22
C LYS A 140 7.02 0.10 -27.75
N ASP A 141 6.96 -1.11 -27.20
CA ASP A 141 5.75 -1.79 -26.72
C ASP A 141 4.87 -0.86 -25.88
N PRO A 142 3.90 -0.18 -26.51
CA PRO A 142 3.21 0.90 -25.84
C PRO A 142 2.20 0.31 -24.84
N PRO A 143 1.84 1.06 -23.79
CA PRO A 143 0.83 0.66 -22.80
C PRO A 143 -0.49 0.15 -23.41
N LEU A 144 -0.86 0.66 -24.59
CA LEU A 144 -2.11 0.33 -25.29
C LEU A 144 -1.96 -0.74 -26.38
N SER A 145 -0.77 -1.31 -26.56
CA SER A 145 -0.57 -2.42 -27.50
C SER A 145 -1.28 -3.68 -27.02
N THR A 146 -1.89 -4.38 -27.96
CA THR A 146 -2.44 -5.73 -27.78
C THR A 146 -1.48 -6.82 -28.29
N ALA A 147 -0.31 -6.45 -28.80
CA ALA A 147 0.67 -7.42 -29.27
C ALA A 147 1.20 -8.26 -28.09
N GLU A 148 1.19 -9.57 -28.27
CA GLU A 148 1.72 -10.51 -27.28
C GLU A 148 3.08 -11.03 -27.69
N LEU A 149 3.86 -11.48 -26.70
CA LEU A 149 5.12 -12.17 -26.93
C LEU A 149 4.85 -13.53 -27.58
N ALA A 150 5.66 -13.88 -28.57
CA ALA A 150 5.60 -15.15 -29.30
C ALA A 150 6.27 -16.29 -28.49
N VAL A 151 5.85 -16.47 -27.24
CA VAL A 151 6.36 -17.52 -26.35
C VAL A 151 5.82 -18.89 -26.81
N PRO A 152 6.68 -19.87 -27.13
CA PRO A 152 6.23 -21.19 -27.55
C PRO A 152 5.57 -21.94 -26.40
N MET A 153 4.66 -22.86 -26.73
CA MET A 153 4.12 -23.81 -25.75
C MET A 153 5.20 -24.81 -25.35
N ASP A 154 5.28 -25.12 -24.06
CA ASP A 154 6.07 -26.21 -23.53
C ASP A 154 5.35 -27.57 -23.69
N ALA A 155 5.91 -28.62 -23.09
CA ALA A 155 5.37 -29.99 -23.18
C ALA A 155 3.99 -30.14 -22.52
N ASP A 156 3.66 -29.26 -21.57
CA ASP A 156 2.42 -29.27 -20.81
C ASP A 156 1.36 -28.34 -21.44
N GLY A 157 1.71 -27.66 -22.53
CA GLY A 157 0.83 -26.75 -23.25
C GLY A 157 0.81 -25.34 -22.67
N HIS A 158 1.79 -24.98 -21.84
CA HIS A 158 1.91 -23.66 -21.22
C HIS A 158 2.94 -22.80 -21.95
N ARG A 159 2.69 -21.49 -22.03
CA ARG A 159 3.69 -20.52 -22.52
C ARG A 159 4.63 -20.13 -21.38
N THR A 160 5.56 -21.00 -21.00
CA THR A 160 6.47 -20.69 -19.89
C THR A 160 7.57 -19.73 -20.31
N ILE A 161 7.76 -18.68 -19.50
CA ILE A 161 8.89 -17.75 -19.60
C ILE A 161 9.50 -17.56 -18.21
N PRO A 162 10.84 -17.59 -18.05
CA PRO A 162 11.46 -17.31 -16.76
C PRO A 162 11.17 -15.86 -16.35
N LEU A 163 10.95 -15.65 -15.05
CA LEU A 163 10.94 -14.33 -14.45
C LEU A 163 12.18 -14.13 -13.58
N GLU A 164 12.60 -12.88 -13.43
CA GLU A 164 13.67 -12.50 -12.52
C GLU A 164 13.21 -11.43 -11.52
N PRO A 165 13.67 -11.49 -10.26
CA PRO A 165 13.45 -10.42 -9.30
C PRO A 165 14.14 -9.15 -9.78
N ARG A 166 13.37 -8.08 -9.92
CA ARG A 166 13.87 -6.72 -10.13
C ARG A 166 13.98 -6.01 -8.78
N PRO A 167 15.21 -5.67 -8.34
CA PRO A 167 15.38 -4.81 -7.18
C PRO A 167 14.71 -3.46 -7.41
N VAL A 168 13.94 -3.01 -6.42
CA VAL A 168 13.30 -1.69 -6.45
C VAL A 168 14.05 -0.77 -5.49
N PRO A 169 14.62 0.37 -5.97
CA PRO A 169 15.40 1.26 -5.12
C PRO A 169 14.66 1.75 -3.87
N MET A 170 13.34 1.90 -3.96
CA MET A 170 12.47 2.23 -2.83
C MET A 170 12.56 1.18 -1.71
N TYR A 171 12.47 -0.11 -2.05
CA TYR A 171 12.54 -1.20 -1.07
C TYR A 171 13.95 -1.33 -0.50
N GLN A 172 14.99 -1.15 -1.32
CA GLN A 172 16.38 -1.10 -0.83
C GLN A 172 16.62 0.04 0.17
N GLY A 173 16.00 1.21 -0.07
CA GLY A 173 16.08 2.33 0.87
C GLY A 173 15.38 2.04 2.21
N TYR A 174 14.29 1.27 2.20
CA TYR A 174 13.64 0.78 3.42
C TYR A 174 14.48 -0.25 4.16
N GLU A 175 15.05 -1.22 3.46
CA GLU A 175 15.99 -2.20 4.05
C GLU A 175 17.16 -1.48 4.73
N ALA A 176 17.73 -0.48 4.07
CA ALA A 176 18.81 0.32 4.65
C ALA A 176 18.35 1.10 5.90
N LEU A 177 17.12 1.61 5.96
CA LEU A 177 16.61 2.26 7.16
C LEU A 177 16.45 1.28 8.33
N LEU A 178 15.97 0.07 8.05
CA LEU A 178 15.81 -0.99 9.05
C LEU A 178 17.16 -1.46 9.60
N ALA A 179 18.13 -1.68 8.71
CA ALA A 179 19.49 -2.09 9.08
C ALA A 179 20.16 -1.04 9.97
N ASP A 180 20.18 0.23 9.55
CA ASP A 180 20.79 1.32 10.31
C ASP A 180 20.09 1.55 11.67
N MET A 181 18.76 1.35 11.73
CA MET A 181 18.03 1.43 13.00
C MET A 181 18.46 0.30 13.95
N ALA A 182 18.56 -0.93 13.47
CA ALA A 182 19.00 -2.07 14.28
C ALA A 182 20.43 -1.89 14.79
N GLU A 183 21.33 -1.39 13.93
CA GLU A 183 22.70 -1.03 14.30
C GLU A 183 22.71 0.04 15.40
N ALA A 184 21.97 1.14 15.21
CA ALA A 184 21.91 2.24 16.18
C ALA A 184 21.24 1.87 17.53
N MET A 185 20.53 0.76 17.58
CA MET A 185 19.88 0.22 18.78
C MET A 185 20.67 -0.94 19.41
N ASP A 186 21.86 -1.27 18.89
CA ASP A 186 22.69 -2.41 19.32
C ASP A 186 21.96 -3.76 19.26
N TRP A 187 21.05 -3.93 18.30
CA TRP A 187 20.31 -5.18 18.10
C TRP A 187 21.11 -6.14 17.21
N ASN A 188 22.24 -6.64 17.73
CA ASN A 188 23.23 -7.40 16.97
C ASN A 188 22.72 -8.68 16.27
N ASP A 189 21.65 -9.30 16.78
CA ASP A 189 21.03 -10.49 16.20
C ASP A 189 19.80 -10.17 15.32
N ALA A 190 19.48 -8.88 15.15
CA ALA A 190 18.31 -8.48 14.40
C ALA A 190 18.51 -8.70 12.90
N LYS A 191 17.45 -9.22 12.29
CA LYS A 191 17.33 -9.41 10.85
C LYS A 191 16.07 -8.68 10.39
N PRO A 192 15.93 -7.36 10.62
CA PRO A 192 14.72 -6.69 10.18
C PRO A 192 14.68 -6.68 8.64
N VAL A 193 13.51 -6.91 8.05
CA VAL A 193 13.35 -6.97 6.58
C VAL A 193 12.06 -6.30 6.13
N VAL A 194 12.06 -5.74 4.92
CA VAL A 194 10.84 -5.29 4.26
C VAL A 194 9.95 -6.50 3.96
N GLY A 195 8.64 -6.33 4.12
CA GLY A 195 7.67 -7.42 3.99
C GLY A 195 7.39 -8.12 5.31
N GLU A 196 8.29 -8.07 6.29
CA GLU A 196 8.00 -8.53 7.66
C GLU A 196 7.96 -7.37 8.64
N ASP A 197 9.05 -6.63 8.78
CA ASP A 197 9.22 -5.59 9.81
C ASP A 197 8.73 -4.22 9.35
N LEU A 198 8.68 -4.04 8.04
CA LEU A 198 8.08 -2.90 7.36
C LEU A 198 7.13 -3.40 6.28
N SER A 199 5.84 -3.13 6.47
CA SER A 199 4.83 -3.32 5.43
C SER A 199 4.73 -2.06 4.56
N TYR A 200 4.21 -2.18 3.35
CA TYR A 200 3.96 -1.01 2.50
C TYR A 200 2.62 -1.09 1.78
N GLY A 201 1.92 0.02 1.72
CA GLY A 201 0.60 0.13 1.10
C GLY A 201 0.41 1.47 0.42
N ASN A 202 -0.78 1.67 -0.13
CA ASN A 202 -1.12 2.90 -0.83
C ASN A 202 -2.47 3.44 -0.37
N MET A 203 -2.70 4.74 -0.54
CA MET A 203 -4.01 5.34 -0.27
C MET A 203 -5.06 4.90 -1.30
N ILE A 204 -4.64 4.72 -2.56
CA ILE A 204 -5.43 4.20 -3.67
C ILE A 204 -4.87 2.84 -4.09
N GLY A 205 -5.73 1.84 -4.31
CA GLY A 205 -5.29 0.47 -4.65
C GLY A 205 -4.92 0.27 -6.12
N CYS A 206 -5.45 1.09 -7.04
CA CYS A 206 -5.23 0.90 -8.47
C CYS A 206 -3.91 1.54 -8.94
N PRO A 207 -3.12 0.85 -9.78
CA PRO A 207 -1.83 1.34 -10.26
C PRO A 207 -1.94 2.44 -11.32
N SER A 208 -1.02 3.39 -11.25
CA SER A 208 -0.73 4.37 -12.32
C SER A 208 0.76 4.75 -12.27
N ALA A 209 1.31 5.28 -13.37
CA ALA A 209 2.70 5.74 -13.34
C ALA A 209 2.84 7.06 -12.56
N LYS A 210 1.80 7.92 -12.60
CA LYS A 210 1.71 9.19 -11.88
C LYS A 210 0.26 9.50 -11.50
N TRP A 211 0.08 10.45 -10.58
CA TRP A 211 -1.20 11.05 -10.24
C TRP A 211 -1.30 12.44 -10.89
N LEU A 212 -1.96 12.57 -12.06
CA LEU A 212 -1.86 13.77 -12.91
C LEU A 212 -3.23 14.37 -13.24
N LEU A 213 -3.41 15.69 -13.11
CA LEU A 213 -4.61 16.41 -13.56
C LEU A 213 -4.41 17.19 -14.88
N LYS A 214 -3.16 17.32 -15.32
CA LYS A 214 -2.77 18.03 -16.55
C LYS A 214 -1.77 17.17 -17.33
N PRO A 215 -1.65 17.35 -18.66
CA PRO A 215 -0.63 16.68 -19.44
C PRO A 215 0.77 16.88 -18.85
N TYR A 216 1.55 15.80 -18.75
CA TYR A 216 2.90 15.85 -18.23
C TYR A 216 3.89 16.23 -19.33
N ALA A 217 4.60 17.34 -19.17
CA ALA A 217 5.43 17.91 -20.23
C ALA A 217 6.58 16.97 -20.66
N GLN A 218 7.13 16.18 -19.73
CA GLN A 218 8.26 15.28 -20.02
C GLN A 218 7.81 13.98 -20.71
N ASP A 219 6.55 13.57 -20.53
CA ASP A 219 5.95 12.45 -21.26
C ASP A 219 4.46 12.72 -21.57
N PRO A 220 4.16 13.39 -22.70
CA PRO A 220 2.79 13.74 -23.09
C PRO A 220 1.87 12.54 -23.34
N ARG A 221 2.40 11.31 -23.38
CA ARG A 221 1.62 10.08 -23.54
C ARG A 221 0.91 9.68 -22.24
N MET A 222 1.36 10.17 -21.09
CA MET A 222 0.74 9.87 -19.80
C MET A 222 -0.68 10.46 -19.73
N PRO A 223 -1.72 9.65 -19.49
CA PRO A 223 -3.10 10.14 -19.50
C PRO A 223 -3.40 10.92 -18.20
N PRO A 224 -3.74 12.23 -18.27
CA PRO A 224 -4.25 12.93 -17.10
C PRO A 224 -5.64 12.43 -16.73
N MET A 225 -5.98 12.55 -15.45
CA MET A 225 -7.34 12.38 -14.94
C MET A 225 -8.08 13.73 -14.95
N ALA A 226 -9.37 13.72 -15.24
CA ALA A 226 -10.22 14.86 -14.96
C ALA A 226 -10.40 15.01 -13.44
N ARG A 227 -10.71 16.23 -12.98
CA ARG A 227 -10.99 16.47 -11.55
C ARG A 227 -12.12 15.58 -11.01
N THR A 228 -13.18 15.39 -11.79
CA THR A 228 -14.30 14.51 -11.43
C THR A 228 -13.90 13.02 -11.36
N GLU A 229 -12.92 12.60 -12.17
CA GLU A 229 -12.35 11.24 -12.08
C GLU A 229 -11.55 11.10 -10.78
N MET A 230 -10.71 12.08 -10.44
CA MET A 230 -9.94 12.13 -9.19
C MET A 230 -10.86 12.05 -7.95
N GLU A 231 -11.83 12.96 -7.85
CA GLU A 231 -12.79 13.02 -6.74
C GLU A 231 -13.57 11.71 -6.64
N GLY A 232 -14.02 11.15 -7.77
CA GLY A 232 -14.72 9.89 -7.81
C GLY A 232 -13.87 8.69 -7.40
N ILE A 233 -12.57 8.66 -7.74
CA ILE A 233 -11.62 7.64 -7.28
C ILE A 233 -11.45 7.70 -5.76
N VAL A 234 -11.27 8.91 -5.21
CA VAL A 234 -11.14 9.12 -3.76
C VAL A 234 -12.41 8.67 -3.04
N VAL A 235 -13.58 9.06 -3.55
CA VAL A 235 -14.87 8.63 -2.99
C VAL A 235 -15.02 7.10 -3.03
N GLU A 236 -14.67 6.45 -4.14
CA GLU A 236 -14.82 5.01 -4.28
C GLU A 236 -13.82 4.24 -3.39
N CYS A 237 -12.54 4.55 -3.52
CA CYS A 237 -11.47 3.80 -2.87
C CYS A 237 -11.32 4.16 -1.38
N PHE A 238 -11.28 5.44 -1.05
CA PHE A 238 -11.01 5.91 0.31
C PHE A 238 -12.27 6.01 1.17
N VAL A 239 -13.38 6.51 0.63
CA VAL A 239 -14.59 6.78 1.44
C VAL A 239 -15.53 5.57 1.49
N LYS A 240 -15.91 5.01 0.33
CA LYS A 240 -16.89 3.90 0.26
C LYS A 240 -16.28 2.56 0.64
N ARG A 241 -15.18 2.17 -0.02
CA ARG A 241 -14.49 0.90 0.26
C ARG A 241 -13.62 0.96 1.50
N GLN A 242 -13.23 2.18 1.91
CA GLN A 242 -12.37 2.43 3.07
C GLN A 242 -11.06 1.65 2.96
N TYR A 243 -10.55 1.51 1.73
CA TYR A 243 -9.45 0.62 1.37
C TYR A 243 -8.22 0.85 2.26
N PHE A 244 -7.72 2.08 2.30
CA PHE A 244 -6.57 2.44 3.11
C PHE A 244 -6.90 2.41 4.61
N LEU A 245 -8.04 3.00 5.00
CA LEU A 245 -8.41 3.14 6.41
C LEU A 245 -8.59 1.78 7.11
N ARG A 246 -9.16 0.79 6.44
CA ARG A 246 -9.32 -0.57 6.96
C ARG A 246 -7.98 -1.27 7.13
N GLN A 247 -7.06 -1.10 6.18
CA GLN A 247 -5.71 -1.65 6.30
C GLN A 247 -4.95 -0.99 7.45
N LEU A 248 -5.05 0.32 7.58
CA LEU A 248 -4.42 1.06 8.67
C LEU A 248 -5.00 0.66 10.03
N ALA A 249 -6.33 0.59 10.14
CA ALA A 249 -7.03 0.19 11.37
C ALA A 249 -6.74 -1.27 11.77
N HIS A 250 -6.59 -2.17 10.81
CA HIS A 250 -6.18 -3.56 11.10
C HIS A 250 -4.69 -3.64 11.49
N SER A 251 -3.84 -2.87 10.81
CA SER A 251 -2.39 -2.94 11.02
C SER A 251 -1.97 -2.29 12.33
N MET A 252 -2.58 -1.15 12.68
CA MET A 252 -2.22 -0.31 13.83
C MET A 252 -0.70 -0.20 14.03
N PRO A 253 0.05 0.27 13.02
CA PRO A 253 1.50 0.37 13.12
C PRO A 253 1.90 1.29 14.27
N ALA A 254 3.10 1.08 14.81
CA ALA A 254 3.73 2.03 15.72
C ALA A 254 4.27 3.25 14.95
N VAL A 255 4.75 3.03 13.72
CA VAL A 255 5.24 4.08 12.83
C VAL A 255 4.56 4.03 11.47
N LEU A 256 4.08 5.17 11.01
CA LEU A 256 3.60 5.40 9.65
C LEU A 256 4.60 6.27 8.88
N LEU A 257 5.24 5.71 7.85
CA LEU A 257 6.14 6.43 6.95
C LEU A 257 5.36 6.94 5.74
N VAL A 258 5.14 8.25 5.65
CA VAL A 258 4.43 8.89 4.53
C VAL A 258 5.47 9.43 3.55
N ILE A 259 5.47 8.91 2.32
CA ILE A 259 6.57 9.11 1.36
C ILE A 259 6.11 10.00 0.22
N SER A 260 6.91 11.01 -0.13
CA SER A 260 6.64 12.06 -1.15
C SER A 260 5.73 13.20 -0.68
N GLN A 261 5.89 14.37 -1.30
CA GLN A 261 5.00 15.50 -1.10
C GLN A 261 3.57 15.17 -1.55
N ALA A 262 3.42 14.49 -2.69
CA ALA A 262 2.10 14.15 -3.20
C ALA A 262 1.29 13.27 -2.23
N THR A 263 1.92 12.25 -1.65
CA THR A 263 1.25 11.43 -0.64
C THR A 263 1.02 12.21 0.66
N THR A 264 1.93 13.12 1.01
CA THR A 264 1.79 13.99 2.19
C THR A 264 0.52 14.81 2.12
N ASP A 265 0.27 15.53 1.02
CA ASP A 265 -0.90 16.41 0.89
C ASP A 265 -2.21 15.62 0.95
N ALA A 266 -2.29 14.51 0.19
CA ALA A 266 -3.45 13.62 0.22
C ALA A 266 -3.68 13.03 1.62
N PHE A 267 -2.62 12.56 2.29
CA PHE A 267 -2.70 11.97 3.62
C PHE A 267 -3.17 13.00 4.66
N LEU A 268 -2.60 14.21 4.65
CA LEU A 268 -2.97 15.28 5.58
C LEU A 268 -4.42 15.71 5.39
N GLU A 269 -4.90 15.76 4.14
CA GLU A 269 -6.29 16.10 3.86
C GLU A 269 -7.25 15.06 4.44
N GLN A 270 -6.94 13.76 4.28
CA GLN A 270 -7.80 12.67 4.75
C GLN A 270 -7.67 12.37 6.25
N MET A 271 -6.54 12.72 6.86
CA MET A 271 -6.28 12.50 8.28
C MET A 271 -6.45 13.74 9.15
N ASN A 272 -6.86 14.87 8.57
CA ASN A 272 -7.15 16.08 9.34
C ASN A 272 -8.12 15.77 10.50
N GLY A 273 -7.89 16.40 11.66
CA GLY A 273 -8.65 16.13 12.89
C GLY A 273 -8.26 14.86 13.65
N ASN A 274 -7.39 13.99 13.11
CA ASN A 274 -6.97 12.74 13.75
C ASN A 274 -5.57 12.79 14.37
N PHE A 275 -4.85 13.91 14.24
CA PHE A 275 -3.55 14.10 14.85
C PHE A 275 -3.71 14.51 16.32
N SER A 276 -3.10 13.75 17.23
CA SER A 276 -3.04 14.08 18.66
C SER A 276 -1.87 14.99 19.01
N LEU A 277 -0.82 14.98 18.17
CA LEU A 277 0.36 15.81 18.34
C LEU A 277 0.88 16.32 16.99
N GLY A 278 1.49 17.50 16.99
CA GLY A 278 2.10 18.12 15.82
C GLY A 278 1.13 18.89 14.92
N ALA A 279 -0.11 18.43 14.76
CA ALA A 279 -1.19 19.10 13.99
C ALA A 279 -0.77 19.63 12.59
N PRO A 280 -0.18 18.78 11.72
CA PRO A 280 0.24 19.17 10.38
C PRO A 280 -0.94 19.64 9.50
N LYS A 281 -0.63 20.48 8.51
CA LYS A 281 -1.58 21.10 7.58
C LYS A 281 -1.26 20.74 6.13
N VAL A 282 -2.31 20.61 5.33
CA VAL A 282 -2.19 20.38 3.88
C VAL A 282 -1.35 21.50 3.25
N GLY A 283 -0.44 21.16 2.33
CA GLY A 283 0.47 22.09 1.69
C GLY A 283 1.76 22.40 2.48
N GLU A 284 1.90 21.93 3.72
CA GLU A 284 3.21 21.95 4.38
C GLU A 284 4.20 21.05 3.65
N THR A 285 5.44 21.53 3.47
CA THR A 285 6.45 20.75 2.76
C THR A 285 6.95 19.59 3.62
N VAL A 286 7.30 18.48 2.98
CA VAL A 286 7.94 17.34 3.65
C VAL A 286 9.15 17.76 4.45
N GLU A 287 9.94 18.71 3.95
CA GLU A 287 11.12 19.25 4.63
C GLU A 287 10.78 19.99 5.92
N ALA A 288 9.61 20.64 6.00
CA ALA A 288 9.14 21.29 7.22
C ALA A 288 8.57 20.28 8.23
N LEU A 289 8.07 19.14 7.76
CA LEU A 289 7.42 18.12 8.58
C LEU A 289 8.39 17.10 9.17
N VAL A 290 9.49 16.78 8.48
CA VAL A 290 10.44 15.71 8.84
C VAL A 290 11.20 15.95 10.16
N ASP A 291 11.18 17.16 10.73
CA ASP A 291 11.78 17.46 12.05
C ASP A 291 10.77 17.46 13.20
N ARG A 292 9.46 17.36 12.89
CA ARG A 292 8.40 17.46 13.90
C ARG A 292 7.99 16.10 14.42
N GLU A 293 7.72 16.04 15.71
CA GLU A 293 6.97 14.92 16.27
C GLU A 293 5.49 15.08 15.94
N ILE A 294 4.98 14.13 15.16
CA ILE A 294 3.59 14.08 14.72
C ILE A 294 3.02 12.72 15.11
N ARG A 295 1.87 12.72 15.78
CA ARG A 295 1.20 11.48 16.22
C ARG A 295 -0.22 11.43 15.69
N LEU A 296 -0.59 10.27 15.15
CA LEU A 296 -1.92 9.95 14.66
C LEU A 296 -2.63 9.05 15.67
N LYS A 297 -3.81 9.46 16.13
CA LYS A 297 -4.59 8.71 17.13
C LYS A 297 -5.57 7.75 16.48
N PHE A 298 -5.57 6.48 16.92
CA PHE A 298 -6.50 5.46 16.41
C PHE A 298 -7.82 5.49 17.19
N GLY A 299 -8.80 6.24 16.69
CA GLY A 299 -10.10 6.39 17.33
C GLY A 299 -9.97 6.91 18.77
N ASP A 300 -10.67 6.29 19.72
CA ASP A 300 -10.60 6.61 21.15
C ASP A 300 -9.65 5.67 21.92
N THR A 301 -8.79 4.94 21.21
CA THR A 301 -7.82 4.05 21.84
C THR A 301 -6.65 4.85 22.42
N GLU A 302 -5.90 4.20 23.32
CA GLU A 302 -4.61 4.68 23.81
C GLU A 302 -3.49 4.49 22.78
N HIS A 303 -3.75 3.81 21.65
CA HIS A 303 -2.73 3.57 20.63
C HIS A 303 -2.62 4.76 19.68
N GLU A 304 -1.38 5.16 19.44
CA GLU A 304 -1.03 6.20 18.48
C GLU A 304 0.12 5.71 17.59
N ALA A 305 0.13 6.14 16.33
CA ALA A 305 1.29 5.96 15.46
C ALA A 305 2.11 7.26 15.40
N ARG A 306 3.43 7.13 15.49
CA ARG A 306 4.35 8.20 15.06
C ARG A 306 4.27 8.32 13.53
N VAL A 307 3.94 9.50 13.03
CA VAL A 307 3.92 9.78 11.59
C VAL A 307 5.21 10.46 11.19
N ILE A 308 5.95 9.86 10.26
CA ILE A 308 7.21 10.39 9.74
C ILE A 308 7.03 10.69 8.26
N PHE A 309 7.22 11.95 7.88
CA PHE A 309 7.19 12.38 6.49
C PHE A 309 8.59 12.31 5.88
N SER A 310 8.69 11.83 4.65
CA SER A 310 9.98 11.64 3.99
C SER A 310 9.91 11.94 2.48
N PRO A 311 10.97 12.53 1.89
CA PRO A 311 11.05 12.66 0.44
C PRO A 311 11.01 11.30 -0.25
N HIS A 312 10.53 11.26 -1.49
CA HIS A 312 10.45 10.01 -2.22
C HIS A 312 11.84 9.44 -2.53
N ILE A 313 12.12 8.19 -2.15
CA ILE A 313 13.42 7.54 -2.35
C ILE A 313 13.84 7.52 -3.82
N THR A 314 12.96 7.09 -4.72
CA THR A 314 13.20 7.05 -6.17
C THR A 314 12.86 8.36 -6.90
N GLY A 315 11.75 9.02 -6.58
CA GLY A 315 11.33 10.26 -7.24
C GLY A 315 12.08 11.52 -6.81
N ASN A 316 12.69 11.55 -5.62
CA ASN A 316 13.55 12.63 -5.15
C ASN A 316 14.74 12.05 -4.34
N PRO A 317 15.67 11.33 -5.00
CA PRO A 317 16.77 10.64 -4.32
C PRO A 317 17.73 11.62 -3.63
N HIS A 318 17.89 12.84 -4.18
CA HIS A 318 18.71 13.87 -3.57
C HIS A 318 18.11 14.35 -2.25
N GLY A 319 16.82 14.72 -2.26
CA GLY A 319 16.09 15.08 -1.05
C GLY A 319 16.10 13.96 -0.03
N PHE A 320 15.81 12.72 -0.44
CA PHE A 320 15.85 11.58 0.47
C PHE A 320 17.24 11.42 1.11
N LYS A 321 18.33 11.52 0.33
CA LYS A 321 19.69 11.44 0.87
C LYS A 321 19.96 12.51 1.94
N VAL A 322 19.48 13.75 1.73
CA VAL A 322 19.63 14.85 2.68
C VAL A 322 18.82 14.61 3.96
N PHE A 323 17.59 14.11 3.84
CA PHE A 323 16.65 13.98 4.96
C PHE A 323 16.64 12.60 5.63
N ARG A 324 17.27 11.58 5.04
CA ARG A 324 17.35 10.22 5.58
C ARG A 324 17.88 10.16 7.02
N PRO A 325 18.93 10.91 7.43
CA PRO A 325 19.38 10.88 8.82
C PRO A 325 18.30 11.32 9.81
N LYS A 326 17.41 12.25 9.42
CA LYS A 326 16.31 12.72 10.27
C LYS A 326 15.19 11.68 10.37
N VAL A 327 14.85 11.03 9.26
CA VAL A 327 13.91 9.89 9.24
C VAL A 327 14.41 8.77 10.16
N LEU A 328 15.69 8.41 10.04
CA LEU A 328 16.32 7.41 10.88
C LEU A 328 16.32 7.81 12.37
N ALA A 329 16.64 9.07 12.68
CA ALA A 329 16.61 9.56 14.06
C ALA A 329 15.22 9.44 14.70
N GLN A 330 14.14 9.68 13.94
CA GLN A 330 12.78 9.50 14.43
C GLN A 330 12.42 8.02 14.67
N LEU A 331 12.87 7.11 13.79
CA LEU A 331 12.69 5.67 14.00
C LEU A 331 13.40 5.19 15.27
N ILE A 332 14.64 5.65 15.49
CA ILE A 332 15.43 5.37 16.69
C ILE A 332 14.76 5.94 17.94
N ASP A 333 14.23 7.17 17.89
CA ASP A 333 13.51 7.78 19.02
C ASP A 333 12.28 6.94 19.41
N GLU A 334 11.48 6.51 18.43
CA GLU A 334 10.31 5.67 18.70
C GLU A 334 10.69 4.29 19.25
N ALA A 335 11.79 3.70 18.77
CA ALA A 335 12.34 2.46 19.31
C ALA A 335 12.80 2.63 20.77
N LYS A 336 13.52 3.71 21.10
CA LYS A 336 13.96 4.02 22.48
C LYS A 336 12.80 4.26 23.44
N ARG A 337 11.67 4.75 22.96
CA ARG A 337 10.43 4.92 23.73
C ARG A 337 9.64 3.62 23.91
N GLY A 338 10.07 2.54 23.26
CA GLY A 338 9.39 1.24 23.29
C GLY A 338 8.22 1.10 22.32
N GLY A 339 8.03 2.05 21.40
CA GLY A 339 7.02 1.95 20.34
C GLY A 339 7.40 0.90 19.28
N ILE A 340 8.71 0.74 19.03
CA ILE A 340 9.28 -0.37 18.25
C ILE A 340 10.13 -1.21 19.19
N ALA A 341 9.89 -2.52 19.23
CA ALA A 341 10.65 -3.45 20.04
C ALA A 341 11.30 -4.53 19.17
N PHE A 342 12.45 -5.05 19.61
CA PHE A 342 13.12 -6.18 19.00
C PHE A 342 12.76 -7.48 19.72
N ASN A 343 12.28 -8.48 18.98
CA ASN A 343 12.04 -9.81 19.49
C ASN A 343 13.25 -10.71 19.22
N LYS A 344 14.01 -11.01 20.26
CA LYS A 344 15.19 -11.88 20.20
C LYS A 344 14.88 -13.33 19.80
N VAL A 345 13.65 -13.82 20.03
CA VAL A 345 13.27 -15.20 19.70
C VAL A 345 13.11 -15.35 18.19
N THR A 346 12.47 -14.37 17.53
CA THR A 346 12.24 -14.41 16.08
C THR A 346 13.36 -13.74 15.29
N GLY A 347 14.20 -12.92 15.93
CA GLY A 347 15.19 -12.09 15.25
C GLY A 347 14.56 -10.96 14.43
N ARG A 348 13.28 -10.63 14.68
CA ARG A 348 12.48 -9.62 13.98
C ARG A 348 12.00 -8.54 14.96
N LEU A 349 11.39 -7.49 14.44
CA LEU A 349 10.68 -6.52 15.29
C LEU A 349 9.41 -7.16 15.87
N SER A 350 8.98 -6.74 17.05
CA SER A 350 7.77 -7.27 17.67
C SER A 350 6.52 -6.82 16.89
N ARG A 351 5.54 -7.71 16.76
CA ARG A 351 4.28 -7.40 16.06
C ARG A 351 3.44 -6.38 16.82
N THR A 352 2.64 -5.61 16.09
CA THR A 352 1.66 -4.69 16.70
C THR A 352 0.52 -5.45 17.35
N LYS A 353 -0.13 -4.81 18.34
CA LYS A 353 -1.29 -5.38 19.03
C LYS A 353 -2.45 -5.62 18.06
N GLY A 354 -3.22 -6.67 18.32
CA GLY A 354 -4.38 -7.09 17.55
C GLY A 354 -4.18 -8.50 16.96
N PRO A 355 -5.26 -9.29 16.84
CA PRO A 355 -5.20 -10.57 16.18
C PRO A 355 -4.98 -10.41 14.66
N CYS A 356 -4.43 -11.42 14.02
CA CYS A 356 -4.35 -11.53 12.57
C CYS A 356 -4.48 -13.00 12.18
N THR A 357 -5.36 -13.29 11.22
CA THR A 357 -5.68 -14.66 10.81
C THR A 357 -5.51 -14.90 9.32
N LEU A 358 -4.94 -13.92 8.60
CA LEU A 358 -4.79 -13.96 7.15
C LEU A 358 -4.12 -15.25 6.66
N CYS A 359 -2.89 -15.53 7.12
CA CYS A 359 -2.09 -16.66 6.62
C CYS A 359 -2.79 -18.02 6.82
N PRO A 360 -3.26 -18.38 8.03
CA PRO A 360 -3.94 -19.65 8.25
C PRO A 360 -5.31 -19.73 7.56
N THR A 361 -6.08 -18.65 7.53
CA THR A 361 -7.43 -18.68 6.92
C THR A 361 -7.38 -18.79 5.41
N MET A 362 -6.39 -18.15 4.77
CA MET A 362 -6.20 -18.22 3.32
C MET A 362 -5.39 -19.46 2.88
N ALA A 363 -4.93 -20.28 3.83
CA ALA A 363 -4.05 -21.42 3.58
C ALA A 363 -2.77 -21.04 2.80
N ILE A 364 -2.22 -19.86 3.09
CA ILE A 364 -1.02 -19.32 2.42
C ILE A 364 0.25 -19.49 3.27
N GLY A 365 0.29 -20.51 4.13
CA GLY A 365 1.39 -20.77 5.07
C GLY A 365 1.06 -20.44 6.54
N ALA A 366 2.00 -20.80 7.42
CA ALA A 366 1.86 -20.58 8.85
C ALA A 366 2.21 -19.13 9.23
N CYS A 367 1.58 -18.61 10.28
CA CYS A 367 1.98 -17.33 10.86
C CYS A 367 3.14 -17.55 11.84
N GLU A 368 4.37 -17.20 11.44
CA GLU A 368 5.56 -17.28 12.30
C GLU A 368 5.43 -16.46 13.60
N TYR A 369 4.54 -15.47 13.61
CA TYR A 369 4.33 -14.55 14.73
C TYR A 369 3.09 -14.87 15.56
N ALA A 370 2.45 -16.03 15.37
CA ALA A 370 1.20 -16.35 16.07
C ALA A 370 1.31 -16.20 17.61
N GLY A 371 2.48 -16.51 18.19
CA GLY A 371 2.74 -16.33 19.62
C GLY A 371 2.86 -14.88 20.09
N GLU A 372 3.08 -13.92 19.18
CA GLU A 372 3.17 -12.49 19.48
C GLU A 372 1.83 -11.77 19.34
N LEU A 373 0.88 -12.34 18.59
CA LEU A 373 -0.39 -11.70 18.29
C LEU A 373 -1.32 -11.73 19.51
N GLN A 374 -1.45 -10.57 20.16
CA GLN A 374 -2.32 -10.39 21.32
C GLN A 374 -3.61 -9.67 20.93
N PRO A 375 -4.80 -10.13 21.36
CA PRO A 375 -6.04 -9.38 21.18
C PRO A 375 -5.96 -7.98 21.80
N HIS A 376 -6.81 -7.06 21.34
CA HIS A 376 -6.96 -5.78 22.04
C HIS A 376 -7.72 -6.00 23.36
N ALA A 377 -7.38 -5.27 24.42
CA ALA A 377 -8.07 -5.41 25.72
C ALA A 377 -9.60 -5.19 25.61
N ILE A 378 -10.02 -4.33 24.66
CA ILE A 378 -11.43 -4.07 24.36
C ILE A 378 -12.11 -5.30 23.73
N THR A 379 -11.40 -6.12 22.94
CA THR A 379 -11.97 -7.35 22.37
C THR A 379 -12.09 -8.47 23.40
N THR A 380 -11.30 -8.43 24.48
CA THR A 380 -11.43 -9.37 25.61
C THR A 380 -12.57 -9.05 26.58
N MET A 381 -13.06 -7.80 26.61
CA MET A 381 -14.20 -7.44 27.47
C MET A 381 -15.57 -7.88 26.91
N ALA A 382 -15.63 -8.25 25.63
CA ALA A 382 -16.82 -8.83 25.02
C ALA A 382 -17.05 -10.32 25.41
N ASP A 383 -16.02 -11.00 25.92
CA ASP A 383 -16.10 -12.43 26.29
C ASP A 383 -16.98 -12.72 27.52
N ALA A 384 -17.21 -11.75 28.40
CA ALA A 384 -17.88 -12.01 29.68
C ALA A 384 -19.41 -11.78 29.65
N THR A 385 -19.94 -11.03 28.68
CA THR A 385 -21.38 -10.70 28.60
C THR A 385 -22.05 -11.14 27.30
N LEU A 386 -21.28 -11.62 26.31
CA LEU A 386 -21.79 -12.13 25.03
C LEU A 386 -21.04 -13.42 24.67
N ALA A 387 -21.46 -14.54 25.26
CA ALA A 387 -20.89 -15.87 25.02
C ALA A 387 -20.98 -16.38 23.54
N ASP A 388 -21.51 -15.57 22.61
CA ASP A 388 -21.86 -15.94 21.23
C ASP A 388 -21.17 -15.07 20.14
N VAL A 389 -20.26 -14.13 20.47
CA VAL A 389 -19.59 -13.31 19.45
C VAL A 389 -18.18 -13.84 19.19
N SER A 390 -17.91 -14.28 17.95
CA SER A 390 -16.57 -14.74 17.58
C SER A 390 -15.53 -13.62 17.71
N LEU A 391 -14.29 -13.98 18.05
CA LEU A 391 -13.15 -13.06 18.10
C LEU A 391 -12.98 -12.24 16.81
N ALA A 392 -13.22 -12.85 15.65
CA ALA A 392 -13.11 -12.19 14.35
C ALA A 392 -14.13 -11.05 14.20
N ARG A 393 -15.38 -11.27 14.64
CA ARG A 393 -16.42 -10.25 14.61
C ARG A 393 -16.15 -9.12 15.60
N SER A 394 -15.71 -9.44 16.82
CA SER A 394 -15.32 -8.43 17.82
C SER A 394 -14.16 -7.57 17.34
N GLN A 395 -13.15 -8.18 16.72
CA GLN A 395 -12.04 -7.45 16.12
C GLN A 395 -12.51 -6.52 15.00
N LYS A 396 -13.34 -7.04 14.09
CA LYS A 396 -13.88 -6.25 12.99
C LYS A 396 -14.71 -5.06 13.48
N GLN A 397 -15.52 -5.24 14.53
CA GLN A 397 -16.26 -4.16 15.17
C GLN A 397 -15.34 -3.06 15.68
N PHE A 398 -14.26 -3.45 16.37
CA PHE A 398 -13.26 -2.53 16.87
C PHE A 398 -12.58 -1.73 15.75
N GLU A 399 -12.12 -2.41 14.69
CA GLU A 399 -11.47 -1.78 13.54
C GLU A 399 -12.41 -0.83 12.79
N LEU A 400 -13.67 -1.22 12.58
CA LEU A 400 -14.68 -0.35 11.97
C LEU A 400 -15.01 0.86 12.85
N GLY A 401 -14.89 0.74 14.18
CA GLY A 401 -14.97 1.86 15.12
C GLY A 401 -13.86 2.88 14.89
N ILE A 402 -12.62 2.42 14.72
CA ILE A 402 -11.47 3.27 14.37
C ILE A 402 -11.71 3.98 13.04
N VAL A 403 -12.12 3.25 12.00
CA VAL A 403 -12.38 3.82 10.66
C VAL A 403 -13.48 4.89 10.73
N ARG A 404 -14.56 4.64 11.48
CA ARG A 404 -15.62 5.63 11.67
C ARG A 404 -15.09 6.89 12.35
N ALA A 405 -14.31 6.74 13.42
CA ALA A 405 -13.72 7.87 14.13
C ALA A 405 -12.81 8.71 13.23
N PHE A 406 -12.00 8.07 12.35
CA PHE A 406 -11.20 8.79 11.37
C PHE A 406 -12.04 9.67 10.46
N LEU A 407 -13.11 9.12 9.90
CA LEU A 407 -14.02 9.82 8.98
C LEU A 407 -14.80 10.94 9.68
N GLU A 408 -15.34 10.69 10.87
CA GLU A 408 -16.12 11.67 11.64
C GLU A 408 -15.27 12.88 12.05
N ARG A 409 -14.06 12.64 12.57
CA ARG A 409 -13.14 13.72 12.95
C ARG A 409 -12.64 14.49 11.75
N ASN A 410 -12.41 13.83 10.61
CA ASN A 410 -12.05 14.50 9.37
C ASN A 410 -13.18 15.42 8.88
N ALA A 411 -14.42 14.91 8.87
CA ALA A 411 -15.59 15.69 8.49
C ALA A 411 -15.79 16.88 9.44
N ALA A 412 -15.65 16.69 10.75
CA ALA A 412 -15.73 17.75 11.74
C ALA A 412 -14.63 18.81 11.55
N ALA A 413 -13.40 18.39 11.28
CA ALA A 413 -12.29 19.30 11.02
C ALA A 413 -12.47 20.11 9.74
N LYS A 414 -13.08 19.54 8.69
CA LYS A 414 -13.44 20.23 7.45
C LYS A 414 -14.62 21.20 7.63
N ALA A 415 -15.55 20.91 8.54
CA ALA A 415 -16.70 21.77 8.84
C ALA A 415 -16.37 22.93 9.79
N ALA A 416 -15.27 22.85 10.55
CA ALA A 416 -14.86 23.90 11.45
C ALA A 416 -14.49 25.18 10.66
N PRO A 417 -15.03 26.37 11.03
CA PRO A 417 -14.68 27.61 10.36
C PRO A 417 -13.16 27.84 10.46
N SER A 418 -12.50 28.08 9.33
CA SER A 418 -11.13 28.57 9.33
C SER A 418 -11.10 29.88 10.14
N ALA A 419 -10.49 29.86 11.32
CA ALA A 419 -10.28 31.06 12.14
C ALA A 419 -9.33 32.08 11.48
N SER A 420 -8.82 31.78 10.28
CA SER A 420 -8.02 32.69 9.47
C SER A 420 -8.82 33.15 8.24
N SER A 421 -9.47 34.30 8.39
CA SER A 421 -9.86 35.15 7.28
C SER A 421 -8.62 35.88 6.74
N LEU A 422 -8.50 35.94 5.41
CA LEU A 422 -7.53 36.70 4.58
C LEU A 422 -6.35 35.90 4.00
N SER A 423 -6.65 34.97 3.09
CA SER A 423 -5.97 34.86 1.80
C SER A 423 -6.75 33.89 0.91
N THR A 424 -7.33 34.42 -0.17
CA THR A 424 -8.02 33.68 -1.23
C THR A 424 -7.01 32.84 -2.01
N THR A 425 -6.83 31.58 -1.65
CA THR A 425 -6.60 30.52 -2.63
C THR A 425 -7.40 29.30 -2.21
N GLU A 426 -8.53 29.05 -2.88
CA GLU A 426 -9.31 27.81 -2.75
C GLU A 426 -8.44 26.55 -2.98
N ALA A 427 -7.27 26.70 -3.62
CA ALA A 427 -6.31 25.64 -3.87
C ALA A 427 -5.63 25.06 -2.62
N ALA A 428 -5.53 25.82 -1.51
CA ALA A 428 -4.82 25.35 -0.31
C ALA A 428 -5.56 24.24 0.47
N ASN A 429 -6.82 23.98 0.14
CA ASN A 429 -7.67 23.01 0.83
C ASN A 429 -7.96 21.73 0.02
N ASP A 430 -7.33 21.55 -1.14
CA ASP A 430 -7.53 20.38 -1.99
C ASP A 430 -6.21 19.59 -2.08
N GLY A 431 -5.97 18.76 -1.05
CA GLY A 431 -4.72 18.02 -0.91
C GLY A 431 -4.50 17.01 -2.04
N TRP A 432 -5.57 16.47 -2.62
CA TRP A 432 -5.49 15.62 -3.80
C TRP A 432 -5.14 16.39 -5.09
N VAL A 433 -5.59 17.64 -5.23
CA VAL A 433 -5.13 18.52 -6.33
C VAL A 433 -3.66 18.87 -6.14
N LEU A 434 -3.24 19.30 -4.94
CA LEU A 434 -1.84 19.59 -4.64
C LEU A 434 -0.95 18.36 -4.88
N ALA A 435 -1.44 17.17 -4.52
CA ALA A 435 -0.75 15.92 -4.81
C ALA A 435 -0.50 15.75 -6.31
N ALA A 436 -1.51 16.04 -7.15
CA ALA A 436 -1.38 15.95 -8.59
C ALA A 436 -0.48 17.05 -9.19
N GLU A 437 -0.42 18.23 -8.58
CA GLU A 437 0.48 19.31 -8.98
C GLU A 437 1.94 18.98 -8.64
N HIS A 438 2.20 18.39 -7.48
CA HIS A 438 3.54 17.97 -7.10
C HIS A 438 4.09 16.88 -8.02
N GLU A 439 3.28 15.89 -8.40
CA GLU A 439 3.65 14.88 -9.40
C GLU A 439 3.95 15.45 -10.79
N GLN A 440 3.37 16.61 -11.15
CA GLN A 440 3.68 17.31 -12.40
C GLN A 440 5.03 18.02 -12.35
N SER A 441 5.45 18.45 -11.15
CA SER A 441 6.70 19.20 -10.95
C SER A 441 7.93 18.32 -10.75
N SER A 442 7.74 17.07 -10.29
CA SER A 442 8.76 16.02 -10.17
C SER A 442 8.95 15.26 -11.48
#